data_AF-A0A0N0RYT6-F1
#
_entry.id   AF-A0A0N0RYT6-F1
#
_cell.length_a   1.000
_cell.length_b   1.000
_cell.length_c   1.000
_cell.angle_alpha   90.00
_cell.angle_beta   90.00
_cell.angle_gamma   90.00
#
_symmetry.space_group_name_H-M   'P 1'
#
loop_
_entity.id
_entity.type
_entity.pdbx_description
1 polymer ?
#
loop_
_entity_poly.entity_id
_entity_poly.type
_entity_poly.pdbx_seq_one_letter_code
_entity_poly.pdbx_strand_id
1 'polypeptide(L)'
;MYASTVYAAITGVFRGKDSPKRYDHHILAAVIRRLSDRRSDRQTQYLFPPTSASYETIMKKRGLQPDTVTLPHNTEGHWIGNKNAKNVIVYYHGGGFAMPAIPAYFEF
;
A
#
# COMPACT_ATOMS: atom_id res chain seq x y z
N MET A 1 13.99 3.80 -11.84
CA MET A 1 14.57 4.05 -10.50
C MET A 1 16.04 4.44 -10.62
N TYR A 2 16.92 3.53 -11.07
CA TYR A 2 18.37 3.75 -11.14
C TYR A 2 18.81 5.02 -11.90
N ALA A 3 18.29 5.26 -13.11
CA ALA A 3 18.63 6.47 -13.87
C ALA A 3 18.25 7.77 -13.13
N SER A 4 17.14 7.77 -12.39
CA SER A 4 16.69 8.94 -11.61
C SER A 4 17.50 9.13 -10.34
N THR A 5 17.95 8.04 -9.71
CA THR A 5 18.90 8.10 -8.59
C THR A 5 20.23 8.69 -9.05
N VAL A 6 20.79 8.20 -10.17
CA VAL A 6 22.06 8.71 -10.72
C VAL A 6 21.92 10.17 -11.14
N TYR A 7 20.85 10.51 -11.84
CA TYR A 7 20.58 11.90 -12.24
C TYR A 7 20.45 12.83 -11.02
N ALA A 8 19.68 12.44 -10.00
CA ALA A 8 19.55 13.21 -8.76
C ALA A 8 20.87 13.30 -7.98
N ALA A 9 21.70 12.25 -8.01
CA ALA A 9 23.01 12.24 -7.37
C ALA A 9 24.04 13.11 -8.11
N ILE A 10 23.91 13.30 -9.43
CA ILE A 10 24.79 14.20 -10.19
C ILE A 10 24.31 15.65 -10.03
N THR A 11 23.02 15.89 -10.25
CA THR A 11 22.44 17.25 -10.21
C THR A 11 22.30 17.80 -8.79
N GLY A 12 22.19 16.93 -7.79
CA GLY A 12 22.04 17.30 -6.37
C GLY A 12 23.25 18.04 -5.79
N VAL A 13 24.42 17.95 -6.42
CA VAL A 13 25.61 18.75 -6.09
C VAL A 13 25.35 20.24 -6.32
N PHE A 14 24.54 20.57 -7.33
CA PHE A 14 24.18 21.93 -7.71
C PHE A 14 22.81 22.37 -7.16
N ARG A 15 22.29 21.68 -6.12
CA ARG A 15 20.96 21.95 -5.58
C ARG A 15 20.87 23.33 -4.92
N GLY A 16 19.75 24.02 -5.16
CA GLY A 16 19.48 25.34 -4.56
C GLY A 16 19.14 25.28 -3.07
N LYS A 17 19.13 26.46 -2.44
CA LYS A 17 18.81 26.65 -1.01
C LYS A 17 17.44 26.12 -0.57
N ASP A 18 16.50 25.98 -1.50
CA ASP A 18 15.16 25.45 -1.24
C ASP A 18 15.11 23.92 -1.19
N SER A 19 16.22 23.24 -1.51
CA SER A 19 16.33 21.78 -1.40
C SER A 19 16.53 21.32 0.04
N PRO A 20 16.20 20.04 0.36
CA PRO A 20 16.51 19.46 1.66
C PRO A 20 17.98 19.69 2.07
N LYS A 21 18.19 20.08 3.33
CA LYS A 21 19.53 20.35 3.88
C LYS A 21 20.46 19.15 3.69
N ARG A 22 19.96 17.94 4.01
CA ARG A 22 20.72 16.70 3.84
C ARG A 22 20.67 16.19 2.39
N TYR A 23 21.82 15.73 1.91
CA TYR A 23 21.99 15.25 0.53
C TYR A 23 21.15 14.00 0.22
N ASP A 24 21.17 13.05 1.14
CA ASP A 24 20.40 11.80 1.08
C ASP A 24 18.89 12.07 0.98
N HIS A 25 18.37 13.05 1.72
CA HIS A 25 16.96 13.45 1.64
C HIS A 25 16.61 14.03 0.25
N HIS A 26 17.52 14.78 -0.38
CA HIS A 26 17.31 15.27 -1.74
C HIS A 26 17.19 14.11 -2.74
N ILE A 27 18.13 13.16 -2.70
CA ILE A 27 18.08 11.97 -3.57
C ILE A 27 16.82 11.16 -3.29
N LEU A 28 16.55 10.85 -2.02
CA LEU A 28 15.40 10.04 -1.63
C LEU A 28 14.09 10.68 -2.11
N ALA A 29 13.91 11.98 -1.89
CA ALA A 29 12.72 12.69 -2.35
C ALA A 29 12.60 12.69 -3.88
N ALA A 30 13.71 12.80 -4.62
CA ALA A 30 13.71 12.71 -6.08
C ALA A 30 13.31 11.30 -6.58
N VAL A 31 13.81 10.26 -5.91
CA VAL A 31 13.44 8.87 -6.21
C VAL A 31 11.96 8.63 -5.90
N ILE A 32 11.47 9.06 -4.74
CA ILE A 32 10.06 8.91 -4.34
C ILE A 32 9.14 9.59 -5.34
N ARG A 33 9.37 10.87 -5.66
CA ARG A 33 8.58 11.61 -6.66
C ARG A 33 8.52 10.86 -7.99
N ARG A 34 9.68 10.38 -8.45
CA ARG A 34 9.73 9.64 -9.72
C ARG A 34 8.97 8.32 -9.67
N LEU A 35 9.02 7.60 -8.55
CA LEU A 35 8.26 6.38 -8.36
C LEU A 35 6.75 6.68 -8.38
N SER A 36 6.33 7.76 -7.72
CA SER A 36 4.93 8.23 -7.75
C SER A 36 4.46 8.63 -9.15
N ASP A 37 5.29 9.34 -9.93
CA ASP A 37 4.90 9.88 -11.24
C ASP A 37 4.86 8.83 -12.36
N ARG A 38 5.63 7.74 -12.25
CA ARG A 38 5.88 6.82 -13.37
C ARG A 38 5.38 5.41 -13.18
N ARG A 39 5.09 5.01 -11.94
CA ARG A 39 4.64 3.65 -11.69
C ARG A 39 3.17 3.56 -12.10
N SER A 40 2.84 2.58 -12.95
CA SER A 40 1.45 2.32 -13.30
C SER A 40 0.73 1.58 -12.18
N ASP A 41 -0.61 1.64 -12.18
CA ASP A 41 -1.42 0.90 -11.21
C ASP A 41 -1.13 -0.60 -11.28
N ARG A 42 -1.00 -1.17 -12.48
CA ARG A 42 -0.63 -2.58 -12.69
C ARG A 42 0.70 -2.93 -12.04
N GLN A 43 1.72 -2.08 -12.19
CA GLN A 43 3.01 -2.31 -11.55
C GLN A 43 2.90 -2.23 -10.03
N THR A 44 2.06 -1.34 -9.53
CA THR A 44 1.83 -1.21 -8.09
C THR A 44 1.08 -2.43 -7.56
N GLN A 45 -0.02 -2.84 -8.20
CA GLN A 45 -0.78 -4.06 -7.88
C GLN A 45 0.08 -5.33 -7.93
N TYR A 46 1.09 -5.40 -8.79
CA TYR A 46 2.03 -6.52 -8.81
C TYR A 46 2.94 -6.57 -7.56
N LEU A 47 3.27 -5.42 -6.99
CA LEU A 47 4.16 -5.32 -5.82
C LEU A 47 3.44 -5.59 -4.50
N PHE A 48 2.12 -5.45 -4.47
CA PHE A 48 1.32 -5.66 -3.27
C PHE A 48 0.52 -6.96 -3.36
N PRO A 49 0.42 -7.72 -2.26
CA PRO A 49 -0.45 -8.89 -2.24
C PRO A 49 -1.92 -8.47 -2.45
N PRO A 50 -2.76 -9.36 -3.01
CA PRO A 50 -4.20 -9.16 -3.03
C PRO A 50 -4.78 -8.97 -1.62
N THR A 51 -5.93 -8.28 -1.52
CA THR A 51 -6.63 -8.00 -0.25
C THR A 51 -6.85 -9.26 0.59
N SER A 52 -7.27 -10.36 -0.02
CA SER A 52 -7.51 -11.65 0.66
C SER A 52 -6.23 -12.25 1.24
N ALA A 53 -5.11 -12.17 0.51
CA ALA A 53 -3.82 -12.64 1.01
C ALA A 53 -3.34 -11.81 2.21
N SER A 54 -3.51 -10.48 2.17
CA SER A 54 -3.21 -9.60 3.31
C SER A 54 -4.07 -9.95 4.54
N TYR A 55 -5.38 -10.12 4.35
CA TYR A 55 -6.32 -10.50 5.39
C TYR A 55 -5.94 -11.83 6.04
N GLU A 56 -5.75 -12.89 5.23
CA GLU A 56 -5.35 -14.21 5.73
C GLU A 56 -4.06 -14.17 6.52
N THR A 57 -3.06 -13.44 6.02
CA THR A 57 -1.77 -13.28 6.70
C THR A 57 -1.95 -12.65 8.08
N ILE A 58 -2.79 -11.61 8.20
CA ILE A 58 -3.02 -10.94 9.47
C ILE A 58 -3.84 -11.79 10.43
N MET A 59 -4.87 -12.48 9.95
CA MET A 59 -5.66 -13.41 10.78
C MET A 59 -4.77 -14.54 11.33
N LYS A 60 -3.97 -15.17 10.47
CA LYS A 60 -2.99 -16.21 10.86
C LYS A 60 -1.99 -15.67 11.90
N LYS A 61 -1.41 -14.48 11.67
CA LYS A 61 -0.49 -13.82 12.61
C LYS A 61 -1.14 -13.58 13.99
N ARG A 62 -2.45 -13.36 14.04
CA ARG A 62 -3.23 -13.14 15.27
C ARG A 62 -3.77 -14.43 15.89
N GLY A 63 -3.53 -15.60 15.29
CA GLY A 63 -4.11 -16.86 15.73
C GLY A 63 -5.64 -16.96 15.54
N LEU A 64 -6.19 -16.12 14.65
CA LEU A 64 -7.61 -16.11 14.30
C LEU A 64 -7.84 -16.90 13.01
N GLN A 65 -8.99 -17.55 12.92
CA GLN A 65 -9.40 -18.20 11.67
C GLN A 65 -9.92 -17.14 10.69
N PRO A 66 -9.37 -17.06 9.46
CA PRO A 66 -9.93 -16.21 8.41
C PRO A 66 -11.38 -16.61 8.12
N ASP A 67 -12.28 -15.64 8.03
CA ASP A 67 -13.70 -15.82 7.69
C ASP A 67 -14.03 -14.92 6.49
N THR A 68 -13.93 -15.51 5.30
CA THR A 68 -14.21 -14.86 4.02
C THR A 68 -15.52 -15.40 3.47
N VAL A 69 -16.39 -14.49 3.03
CA VAL A 69 -17.65 -14.82 2.34
C VAL A 69 -17.55 -14.43 0.86
N THR A 70 -18.06 -15.29 -0.01
CA THR A 70 -18.23 -14.96 -1.43
C THR A 70 -19.55 -14.21 -1.62
N LEU A 71 -19.45 -13.05 -2.26
CA LEU A 71 -20.55 -12.17 -2.64
C LEU A 71 -20.76 -12.28 -4.17
N PRO A 72 -21.87 -11.72 -4.72
CA PRO A 72 -22.10 -11.72 -6.16
C PRO A 72 -20.91 -11.20 -6.97
N HIS A 73 -20.80 -11.67 -8.21
CA HIS A 73 -19.72 -11.30 -9.14
C HIS A 73 -18.31 -11.68 -8.67
N ASN A 74 -18.17 -12.79 -7.92
CA ASN A 74 -16.89 -13.26 -7.37
C ASN A 74 -16.19 -12.22 -6.48
N THR A 75 -16.99 -11.39 -5.79
CA THR A 75 -16.48 -10.43 -4.81
C THR A 75 -16.28 -11.13 -3.47
N GLU A 76 -15.26 -10.74 -2.72
CA GLU A 76 -15.00 -11.29 -1.39
C GLU A 76 -15.32 -10.26 -0.31
N GLY A 77 -15.95 -10.71 0.78
CA GLY A 77 -16.09 -9.96 2.03
C GLY A 77 -15.30 -10.66 3.14
N HIS A 78 -14.59 -9.91 3.96
CA HIS A 78 -13.75 -10.45 5.03
C HIS A 78 -14.27 -9.99 6.39
N TRP A 79 -14.67 -10.93 7.26
CA TRP A 79 -15.12 -10.61 8.60
C TRP A 79 -13.95 -10.26 9.51
N ILE A 80 -14.12 -9.21 10.31
CA ILE A 80 -13.17 -8.81 11.34
C ILE A 80 -13.94 -8.72 12.65
N GLY A 81 -13.50 -9.48 13.66
CA GLY A 81 -14.19 -9.57 14.95
C GLY A 81 -15.36 -10.57 14.94
N ASN A 82 -16.38 -10.30 15.76
CA ASN A 82 -17.52 -11.21 15.93
C ASN A 82 -18.60 -10.96 14.87
N LYS A 83 -18.77 -11.91 13.92
CA LYS A 83 -19.80 -11.84 12.88
C LYS A 83 -21.25 -11.85 13.39
N ASN A 84 -21.47 -12.27 14.63
CA ASN A 84 -22.79 -12.30 15.27
C ASN A 84 -23.07 -11.06 16.14
N ALA A 85 -22.26 -9.99 16.00
CA ALA A 85 -22.48 -8.76 16.75
C ALA A 85 -23.84 -8.12 16.42
N LYS A 86 -24.46 -7.48 17.40
CA LYS A 86 -25.74 -6.75 17.23
C LYS A 86 -25.65 -5.66 16.16
N ASN A 87 -24.50 -4.99 16.09
CA ASN A 87 -24.21 -3.94 15.12
C ASN A 87 -23.02 -4.37 14.28
N VAL A 88 -23.14 -4.23 12.96
CA VAL A 88 -22.09 -4.57 11.99
C VAL A 88 -21.73 -3.32 11.20
N ILE A 89 -20.44 -3.12 10.95
CA ILE A 89 -19.94 -2.06 10.07
C ILE A 89 -19.53 -2.72 8.75
N VAL A 90 -20.08 -2.23 7.65
CA VAL A 90 -19.60 -2.58 6.30
C VAL A 90 -18.51 -1.57 5.94
N TYR A 91 -17.26 -2.04 5.88
CA TYR A 91 -16.10 -1.22 5.60
C TYR A 91 -15.57 -1.47 4.19
N TYR A 92 -15.40 -0.40 3.43
CA TYR A 92 -14.73 -0.41 2.13
C TYR A 92 -13.39 0.30 2.29
N HIS A 93 -12.29 -0.40 2.02
CA HIS A 93 -10.96 0.18 2.14
C HIS A 93 -10.71 1.25 1.06
N GLY A 94 -9.81 2.18 1.36
CA GLY A 94 -9.35 3.18 0.41
C GLY A 94 -8.40 2.61 -0.65
N GLY A 95 -7.66 3.47 -1.34
CA GLY A 95 -6.68 3.02 -2.35
C GLY A 95 -6.99 3.46 -3.78
N GLY A 96 -7.81 4.51 -3.94
CA GLY A 96 -8.05 5.15 -5.24
C GLY A 96 -8.67 4.22 -6.29
N PHE A 97 -9.43 3.21 -5.85
CA PHE A 97 -10.02 2.17 -6.70
C PHE A 97 -9.02 1.29 -7.48
N ALA A 98 -7.72 1.44 -7.22
CA ALA A 98 -6.66 0.71 -7.91
C ALA A 98 -5.83 -0.18 -6.97
N MET A 99 -5.75 0.15 -5.69
CA MET A 99 -4.87 -0.52 -4.73
C MET A 99 -5.61 -1.51 -3.83
N PRO A 100 -5.03 -2.69 -3.54
CA PRO A 100 -5.60 -3.62 -2.56
C PRO A 100 -5.45 -3.11 -1.12
N ALA A 101 -6.18 -3.71 -0.19
CA ALA A 101 -5.96 -3.49 1.23
C ALA A 101 -4.62 -4.11 1.65
N ILE A 102 -3.73 -3.28 2.18
CA ILE A 102 -2.46 -3.71 2.79
C ILE A 102 -2.71 -4.21 4.24
N PRO A 103 -1.75 -4.94 4.85
CA PRO A 103 -1.89 -5.47 6.20
C PRO A 103 -2.37 -4.48 7.27
N ALA A 104 -1.92 -3.22 7.20
CA ALA A 104 -2.30 -2.16 8.14
C ALA A 104 -3.82 -1.88 8.18
N TYR A 105 -4.58 -2.18 7.12
CA TYR A 105 -6.04 -2.04 7.13
C TYR A 105 -6.74 -3.07 8.03
N PHE A 106 -6.05 -4.14 8.39
CA PHE A 106 -6.54 -5.22 9.25
C PHE A 106 -5.96 -5.12 10.67
N GLU A 107 -5.22 -4.05 10.97
CA GLU A 107 -4.70 -3.78 12.30
C GLU A 107 -5.73 -2.99 13.11
N PHE A 108 -6.37 -3.67 14.05
CA PHE A 108 -7.25 -3.14 15.09
C PHE A 108 -6.78 -3.61 16.47
#